data_AF-A0A3D1QV59-F1
#
_entry.id   AF-A0A3D1QV59-F1
#
_cell.length_a   1.000
_cell.length_b   1.000
_cell.length_c   1.000
_cell.angle_alpha   90.00
_cell.angle_beta   90.00
_cell.angle_gamma   90.00
#
_symmetry.space_group_name_H-M   'P 1'
#
loop_
_entity.id
_entity.type
_entity.pdbx_description
1 polymer ?
#
loop_
_entity_poly.entity_id
_entity_poly.type
_entity_poly.pdbx_seq_one_letter_code
_entity_poly.pdbx_strand_id
1 'polypeptide(L)'
;MRRHLLPALFAASLFVPSLAQAGRESVERPLELDRGRSGTLELALVEAERVLDIELADPGSARWLRVPGSQADEQPALGDDGLLRAPSEPGIWRLESKSGEVARVVVPVPASLVRKGALNGYRIGVYPARKGAYAPPTGFIEVTRESAEMQVSRSFRLGQFLTKDQREVWPKYLVLDLALVDKLELVLDELRAMGVPASTFHVMSGYRTPQYNGRGGKGRSGVSRHLYGDAADLWIDEDADGQMDDLDEDGRVTKADNRVILEAVERIEERYPELVGGAGLYPANRVHGPFIHIDTRGWRARW
;
A
#
# COMPACT_ATOMS: atom_id res chain seq x y z
N MET A 1 -97.13 -20.70 10.06
CA MET A 1 -95.90 -20.70 10.86
C MET A 1 -94.71 -20.91 9.91
N ARG A 2 -93.91 -19.87 9.68
CA ARG A 2 -92.78 -19.90 8.72
C ARG A 2 -91.63 -20.73 9.28
N ARG A 3 -91.10 -21.68 8.50
CA ARG A 3 -89.80 -22.33 8.74
C ARG A 3 -88.97 -22.20 7.46
N HIS A 4 -87.83 -21.55 7.61
CA HIS A 4 -86.90 -21.15 6.56
C HIS A 4 -85.89 -22.27 6.27
N LEU A 5 -85.62 -22.49 4.98
CA LEU A 5 -84.51 -23.28 4.45
C LEU A 5 -83.20 -22.49 4.56
N LEU A 6 -82.14 -23.13 5.06
CA LEU A 6 -80.76 -22.64 5.06
C LEU A 6 -79.95 -23.40 3.99
N PRO A 7 -79.18 -22.73 3.12
CA PRO A 7 -78.24 -23.37 2.21
C PRO A 7 -76.84 -23.50 2.82
N ALA A 8 -76.10 -24.50 2.34
CA ALA A 8 -74.74 -24.82 2.74
C ALA A 8 -73.73 -23.71 2.36
N LEU A 9 -72.86 -23.34 3.30
CA LEU A 9 -71.74 -22.41 3.11
C LEU A 9 -70.45 -23.18 2.89
N PHE A 10 -69.85 -23.02 1.70
CA PHE A 10 -68.43 -23.25 1.45
C PHE A 10 -67.66 -22.00 1.88
N ALA A 11 -66.77 -22.14 2.87
CA ALA A 11 -65.84 -21.08 3.26
C ALA A 11 -64.45 -21.41 2.71
N ALA A 12 -63.97 -20.57 1.81
CA ALA A 12 -62.60 -20.58 1.31
C ALA A 12 -61.65 -20.01 2.38
N SER A 13 -60.63 -20.78 2.78
CA SER A 13 -59.55 -20.27 3.62
C SER A 13 -58.63 -19.37 2.82
N LEU A 14 -58.61 -18.09 3.19
CA LEU A 14 -57.62 -17.10 2.74
C LEU A 14 -56.29 -17.38 3.42
N PHE A 15 -55.26 -17.65 2.60
CA PHE A 15 -53.87 -17.79 3.01
C PHE A 15 -53.29 -16.39 3.22
N VAL A 16 -52.86 -16.08 4.45
CA VAL A 16 -52.08 -14.86 4.75
C VAL A 16 -50.60 -15.22 4.59
N PRO A 17 -49.85 -14.64 3.63
CA PRO A 17 -48.41 -14.88 3.56
C PRO A 17 -47.71 -14.13 4.68
N SER A 18 -46.94 -14.86 5.48
CA SER A 18 -46.00 -14.31 6.46
C SER A 18 -44.96 -13.46 5.74
N LEU A 19 -44.79 -12.21 6.18
CA LEU A 19 -43.71 -11.31 5.79
C LEU A 19 -42.37 -11.98 6.15
N ALA A 20 -41.73 -12.59 5.16
CA ALA A 20 -40.33 -12.99 5.26
C ALA A 20 -39.49 -11.71 5.38
N GLN A 21 -38.81 -11.59 6.51
CA GLN A 21 -37.76 -10.61 6.74
C GLN A 21 -36.72 -10.78 5.64
N ALA A 22 -36.64 -9.81 4.72
CA ALA A 22 -35.57 -9.73 3.75
C ALA A 22 -34.27 -9.53 4.53
N GLY A 23 -33.53 -10.61 4.74
CA GLY A 23 -32.15 -10.56 5.19
C GLY A 23 -31.39 -9.73 4.15
N ARG A 24 -30.91 -8.56 4.56
CA ARG A 24 -29.79 -7.95 3.87
C ARG A 24 -28.62 -8.90 4.09
N GLU A 25 -28.31 -9.71 3.09
CA GLU A 25 -26.98 -10.28 2.97
C GLU A 25 -26.00 -9.11 2.91
N SER A 26 -25.40 -8.80 4.05
CA SER A 26 -24.12 -8.14 4.10
C SER A 26 -23.13 -9.11 3.45
N VAL A 27 -22.86 -8.91 2.16
CA VAL A 27 -21.70 -9.52 1.51
C VAL A 27 -20.47 -8.81 2.09
N GLU A 28 -20.05 -9.25 3.26
CA GLU A 28 -18.70 -8.99 3.76
C GLU A 28 -17.77 -9.79 2.86
N ARG A 29 -16.92 -9.07 2.12
CA ARG A 29 -15.93 -9.70 1.24
C ARG A 29 -14.83 -10.26 2.14
N PRO A 30 -14.38 -11.50 1.92
CA PRO A 30 -13.18 -12.00 2.56
C PRO A 30 -12.02 -11.06 2.23
N LEU A 31 -11.04 -10.98 3.12
CA LEU A 31 -9.78 -10.33 2.83
C LEU A 31 -9.03 -11.18 1.79
N GLU A 32 -9.45 -11.15 0.53
CA GLU A 32 -8.47 -11.15 -0.57
C GLU A 32 -7.44 -10.10 -0.16
N LEU A 33 -6.15 -10.44 -0.15
CA LEU A 33 -5.10 -9.43 0.00
C LEU A 33 -5.50 -8.21 -0.79
N ASP A 34 -5.86 -7.12 -0.10
CA ASP A 34 -6.44 -5.95 -0.73
C ASP A 34 -5.46 -5.49 -1.81
N ARG A 35 -5.77 -5.81 -3.07
CA ARG A 35 -4.88 -5.54 -4.20
C ARG A 35 -4.87 -4.07 -4.56
N GLY A 36 -5.53 -3.24 -3.75
CA GLY A 36 -5.73 -1.82 -3.97
C GLY A 36 -6.73 -1.56 -5.10
N ARG A 37 -6.93 -0.29 -5.39
CA ARG A 37 -7.74 0.18 -6.53
C ARG A 37 -7.10 -0.15 -7.88
N SER A 38 -5.77 -0.25 -7.93
CA SER A 38 -5.04 -0.72 -9.11
C SER A 38 -5.25 -2.20 -9.38
N GLY A 39 -5.57 -3.00 -8.35
CA GLY A 39 -5.64 -4.46 -8.44
C GLY A 39 -4.26 -5.12 -8.59
N THR A 40 -3.18 -4.41 -8.26
CA THR A 40 -1.79 -4.87 -8.52
C THR A 40 -0.92 -4.98 -7.28
N LEU A 41 -1.39 -4.61 -6.09
CA LEU A 41 -0.60 -4.82 -4.87
C LEU A 41 -0.35 -6.32 -4.67
N GLU A 42 0.90 -6.66 -4.31
CA GLU A 42 1.40 -8.03 -4.17
C GLU A 42 1.59 -8.44 -2.70
N LEU A 43 1.30 -7.54 -1.76
CA LEU A 43 1.43 -7.79 -0.32
C LEU A 43 0.49 -6.92 0.51
N ALA A 44 0.27 -7.31 1.76
CA ALA A 44 -0.39 -6.48 2.77
C ALA A 44 0.47 -6.27 4.01
N LEU A 45 0.33 -5.13 4.67
CA LEU A 45 0.89 -4.89 6.00
C LEU A 45 -0.15 -5.30 7.06
N VAL A 46 0.25 -6.18 7.97
CA VAL A 46 -0.64 -6.71 9.02
C VAL A 46 0.04 -6.66 10.38
N GLU A 47 -0.77 -6.51 11.43
CA GLU A 47 -0.29 -6.68 12.79
C GLU A 47 0.00 -8.15 13.07
N ALA A 48 0.99 -8.41 13.93
CA ALA A 48 1.30 -9.76 14.38
C ALA A 48 0.08 -10.44 15.02
N GLU A 49 -0.11 -11.74 14.78
CA GLU A 49 -1.22 -12.55 15.32
C GLU A 49 -2.63 -12.11 14.94
N ARG A 50 -2.75 -11.12 14.04
CA ARG A 50 -4.04 -10.68 13.51
C ARG A 50 -4.73 -11.84 12.81
N VAL A 51 -6.00 -12.09 13.14
CA VAL A 51 -6.84 -13.03 12.40
C VAL A 51 -7.05 -12.50 10.98
N LEU A 52 -6.73 -13.33 10.00
CA LEU A 52 -6.88 -13.03 8.58
C LEU A 52 -8.08 -13.78 8.03
N ASP A 53 -8.91 -13.05 7.30
CA ASP A 53 -10.11 -13.59 6.66
C ASP A 53 -9.78 -14.04 5.22
N ILE A 54 -8.92 -15.05 5.09
CA ILE A 54 -8.57 -15.66 3.79
C ILE A 54 -9.18 -17.05 3.76
N GLU A 55 -10.04 -17.30 2.77
CA GLU A 55 -10.62 -18.61 2.55
C GLU A 55 -9.58 -19.55 1.92
N LEU A 56 -9.29 -20.65 2.60
CA LEU A 56 -8.31 -21.64 2.16
C LEU A 56 -9.04 -22.95 1.83
N ALA A 57 -8.78 -23.49 0.63
CA ALA A 57 -9.37 -24.77 0.22
C ALA A 57 -8.90 -25.95 1.08
N ASP A 58 -7.65 -25.92 1.56
CA ASP A 58 -7.08 -26.90 2.49
C ASP A 58 -6.32 -26.17 3.62
N PRO A 59 -7.02 -25.64 4.63
CA PRO A 59 -6.41 -24.87 5.72
C PRO A 59 -5.35 -25.66 6.49
N GLY A 60 -5.52 -26.98 6.64
CA GLY A 60 -4.59 -27.84 7.37
C GLY A 60 -3.22 -27.98 6.68
N SER A 61 -3.16 -27.72 5.38
CA SER A 61 -1.91 -27.68 4.62
C SER A 61 -1.22 -26.31 4.62
N ALA A 62 -1.89 -25.26 5.11
CA ALA A 62 -1.40 -23.90 4.97
C ALA A 62 -0.28 -23.59 5.95
N ARG A 63 0.77 -22.93 5.47
CA ARG A 63 2.00 -22.61 6.22
C ARG A 63 2.51 -21.23 5.89
N TRP A 64 3.07 -20.56 6.88
CA TRP A 64 3.82 -19.33 6.65
C TRP A 64 5.30 -19.65 6.46
N LEU A 65 5.90 -19.06 5.43
CA LEU A 65 7.33 -19.13 5.15
C LEU A 65 7.94 -17.73 5.12
N ARG A 66 9.00 -17.51 5.90
CA ARG A 66 9.70 -16.21 5.94
C ARG A 66 10.47 -15.93 4.65
N VAL A 67 10.55 -14.65 4.26
CA VAL A 67 11.26 -14.15 3.07
C VAL A 67 12.21 -13.00 3.42
N PRO A 68 13.50 -13.07 3.03
CA PRO A 68 14.21 -14.28 2.64
C PRO A 68 14.29 -15.26 3.83
N GLY A 69 14.30 -16.54 3.54
CA GLY A 69 14.31 -17.60 4.55
C GLY A 69 14.35 -18.97 3.89
N SER A 70 14.51 -20.01 4.72
CA SER A 70 14.40 -21.40 4.28
C SER A 70 13.13 -22.03 4.86
N GLN A 71 12.77 -23.25 4.43
CA GLN A 71 11.68 -24.02 5.07
C GLN A 71 11.88 -24.25 6.58
N ALA A 72 13.09 -24.01 7.12
CA ALA A 72 13.34 -24.07 8.56
C ALA A 72 12.70 -22.90 9.34
N ASP A 73 12.30 -21.83 8.66
CA ASP A 73 11.58 -20.67 9.21
C ASP A 73 10.07 -20.76 8.91
N GLU A 74 9.54 -21.98 8.95
CA GLU A 74 8.11 -22.27 8.78
C GLU A 74 7.38 -22.18 10.12
N GLN A 75 6.16 -21.67 10.08
CA GLN A 75 5.24 -21.73 11.22
C GLN A 75 3.83 -22.14 10.74
N PRO A 76 3.01 -22.73 11.62
CA PRO A 76 1.61 -22.99 11.33
C PRO A 76 0.88 -21.71 10.90
N ALA A 77 0.03 -21.81 9.88
CA ALA A 77 -0.83 -20.71 9.48
C ALA A 77 -2.05 -20.57 10.40
N LEU A 78 -2.53 -21.69 10.95
CA LEU A 78 -3.69 -21.72 11.83
C LEU A 78 -3.27 -21.69 13.30
N GLY A 79 -4.00 -20.92 14.10
CA GLY A 79 -3.94 -21.02 15.56
C GLY A 79 -4.65 -22.26 16.09
N ASP A 80 -4.57 -22.48 17.40
CA ASP A 80 -5.25 -23.59 18.10
C ASP A 80 -6.78 -23.55 17.96
N ASP A 81 -7.33 -22.36 17.69
CA ASP A 81 -8.74 -22.11 17.41
C ASP A 81 -9.14 -22.40 15.95
N GLY A 82 -8.19 -22.85 15.12
CA GLY A 82 -8.39 -23.13 13.70
C GLY A 82 -8.48 -21.88 12.82
N LEU A 83 -8.26 -20.68 13.38
CA LEU A 83 -8.29 -19.43 12.62
C LEU A 83 -6.93 -19.15 11.99
N LEU A 84 -6.93 -18.67 10.74
CA LEU A 84 -5.73 -18.19 10.08
C LEU A 84 -5.22 -16.92 10.76
N ARG A 85 -3.96 -16.92 11.20
CA ARG A 85 -3.33 -15.78 11.88
C ARG A 85 -2.09 -15.31 11.14
N ALA A 86 -1.89 -14.00 11.10
CA ALA A 86 -0.63 -13.43 10.68
C ALA A 86 0.49 -13.88 11.63
N PRO A 87 1.73 -14.01 11.13
CA PRO A 87 2.88 -14.36 11.95
C PRO A 87 3.08 -13.52 13.21
N SER A 88 3.48 -14.18 14.31
CA SER A 88 3.87 -13.50 15.55
C SER A 88 5.17 -12.70 15.41
N GLU A 89 6.08 -13.18 14.58
CA GLU A 89 7.41 -12.59 14.41
C GLU A 89 7.47 -11.61 13.23
N PRO A 90 8.16 -10.47 13.39
CA PRO A 90 8.37 -9.52 12.31
C PRO A 90 9.09 -10.12 11.09
N GLY A 91 8.65 -9.71 9.91
CA GLY A 91 9.25 -10.14 8.65
C GLY A 91 8.28 -10.04 7.48
N ILE A 92 8.78 -10.43 6.32
CA ILE A 92 7.97 -10.67 5.12
C ILE A 92 7.68 -12.16 5.08
N TRP A 93 6.43 -12.53 4.88
CA TRP A 93 5.97 -13.91 4.99
C TRP A 93 5.07 -14.26 3.83
N ARG A 94 5.22 -15.49 3.32
CA ARG A 94 4.36 -16.06 2.29
C ARG A 94 3.50 -17.15 2.89
N LEU A 95 2.19 -17.06 2.68
CA LEU A 95 1.24 -18.11 2.98
C LEU A 95 1.25 -19.09 1.81
N GLU A 96 1.75 -20.28 2.03
CA GLU A 96 1.70 -21.36 1.05
C GLU A 96 0.63 -22.38 1.43
N SER A 97 0.03 -22.98 0.42
CA SER A 97 -0.87 -24.12 0.51
C SER A 97 -0.47 -25.16 -0.54
N LYS A 98 -1.15 -26.31 -0.59
CA LYS A 98 -0.90 -27.32 -1.63
C LYS A 98 -1.06 -26.79 -3.07
N SER A 99 -1.86 -25.73 -3.28
CA SER A 99 -2.06 -25.10 -4.58
C SER A 99 -1.02 -24.02 -4.92
N GLY A 100 -0.08 -23.73 -4.02
CA GLY A 100 0.95 -22.71 -4.17
C GLY A 100 0.83 -21.55 -3.19
N GLU A 101 1.52 -20.46 -3.48
CA GLU A 101 1.46 -19.20 -2.72
C GLU A 101 0.06 -18.60 -2.83
N VAL A 102 -0.56 -18.38 -1.67
CA VAL A 102 -1.89 -17.79 -1.53
C VAL A 102 -1.79 -16.30 -1.26
N ALA A 103 -0.84 -15.92 -0.40
CA ALA A 103 -0.72 -14.56 0.07
C ALA A 103 0.70 -14.20 0.49
N ARG A 104 1.04 -12.92 0.44
CA ARG A 104 2.22 -12.35 1.07
C ARG A 104 1.83 -11.25 2.06
N VAL A 105 2.35 -11.35 3.27
CA VAL A 105 2.12 -10.35 4.32
C VAL A 105 3.43 -9.84 4.87
N VAL A 106 3.40 -8.62 5.38
CA VAL A 106 4.50 -8.00 6.09
C VAL A 106 4.05 -7.71 7.50
N VAL A 107 4.76 -8.28 8.47
CA VAL A 107 4.61 -7.97 9.89
C VAL A 107 5.73 -7.00 10.26
N PRO A 108 5.43 -5.71 10.52
CA PRO A 108 6.45 -4.70 10.77
C PRO A 108 7.22 -4.95 12.07
N VAL A 109 8.50 -4.61 12.09
CA VAL A 109 9.31 -4.57 13.31
C VAL A 109 8.80 -3.41 14.19
N PRO A 110 8.40 -3.65 15.45
CA PRO A 110 7.84 -2.62 16.30
C PRO A 110 8.81 -1.45 16.51
N ALA A 111 8.32 -0.21 16.40
CA ALA A 111 9.12 0.99 16.62
C ALA A 111 9.61 1.09 18.09
N SER A 112 8.95 0.39 19.00
CA SER A 112 9.36 0.23 20.39
C SER A 112 10.69 -0.51 20.56
N LEU A 113 11.26 -1.12 19.50
CA LEU A 113 12.59 -1.73 19.51
C LEU A 113 13.71 -0.77 19.11
N VAL A 114 13.39 0.43 18.60
CA VAL A 114 14.40 1.44 18.28
C VAL A 114 15.10 1.88 19.57
N ARG A 115 16.43 1.81 19.60
CA ARG A 115 17.26 2.22 20.75
C ARG A 115 18.23 3.30 20.29
N LYS A 116 18.25 4.44 20.99
CA LYS A 116 19.12 5.58 20.67
C LYS A 116 19.05 6.01 19.19
N GLY A 117 17.86 5.93 18.58
CA GLY A 117 17.63 6.29 17.18
C GLY A 117 18.14 5.27 16.14
N ALA A 118 18.42 4.03 16.55
CA ALA A 118 18.85 2.97 15.64
C ALA A 118 18.12 1.65 15.90
N LEU A 119 18.05 0.81 14.87
CA LEU A 119 17.51 -0.55 14.92
C LEU A 119 18.47 -1.45 14.14
N ASN A 120 19.01 -2.49 14.80
CA ASN A 120 20.00 -3.42 14.21
C ASN A 120 21.14 -2.73 13.44
N GLY A 121 21.71 -1.65 14.01
CA GLY A 121 22.80 -0.87 13.42
C GLY A 121 22.37 0.16 12.37
N TYR A 122 21.16 0.06 11.81
CA TYR A 122 20.60 1.05 10.90
C TYR A 122 20.08 2.27 11.65
N ARG A 123 20.59 3.46 11.31
CA ARG A 123 20.22 4.70 11.99
C ARG A 123 18.94 5.27 11.36
N ILE A 124 17.90 5.35 12.17
CA ILE A 124 16.61 5.95 11.82
C ILE A 124 16.58 7.43 12.28
N GLY A 125 17.20 7.73 13.41
CA GLY A 125 17.09 9.03 14.08
C GLY A 125 15.84 9.11 14.96
N VAL A 126 15.39 10.33 15.23
CA VAL A 126 14.29 10.61 16.17
C VAL A 126 13.16 11.29 15.43
N TYR A 127 11.98 10.67 15.44
CA TYR A 127 10.77 11.28 14.94
C TYR A 127 10.36 12.46 15.85
N PRO A 128 9.94 13.60 15.27
CA PRO A 128 9.30 14.66 16.05
C PRO A 128 8.06 14.13 16.78
N ALA A 129 7.89 14.50 18.05
CA ALA A 129 6.68 14.18 18.80
C ALA A 129 5.48 14.97 18.24
N ARG A 130 4.72 14.33 17.36
CA ARG A 130 3.53 14.88 16.68
C ARG A 130 2.36 13.91 16.79
N LYS A 131 1.16 14.36 16.41
CA LYS A 131 -0.10 13.59 16.48
C LYS A 131 -0.79 13.59 15.11
N GLY A 132 -1.84 12.77 14.97
CA GLY A 132 -2.65 12.67 13.75
C GLY A 132 -1.82 12.17 12.57
N ALA A 133 -2.01 12.77 11.39
CA ALA A 133 -1.30 12.40 10.16
C ALA A 133 0.24 12.49 10.25
N TYR A 134 0.78 13.14 11.29
CA TYR A 134 2.23 13.28 11.52
C TYR A 134 2.72 12.47 12.74
N ALA A 135 1.90 11.58 13.30
CA ALA A 135 2.32 10.70 14.38
C ALA A 135 3.49 9.80 13.92
N PRO A 136 4.48 9.52 14.79
CA PRO A 136 5.53 8.57 14.47
C PRO A 136 4.96 7.20 14.07
N PRO A 137 5.60 6.49 13.13
CA PRO A 137 5.16 5.16 12.74
C PRO A 137 5.26 4.17 13.91
N THR A 138 4.32 3.23 13.97
CA THR A 138 4.26 2.19 15.01
C THR A 138 5.23 1.04 14.75
N GLY A 139 5.70 0.89 13.51
CA GLY A 139 6.67 -0.13 13.12
C GLY A 139 7.33 0.17 11.78
N PHE A 140 8.28 -0.68 11.40
CA PHE A 140 9.05 -0.56 10.17
C PHE A 140 9.11 -1.89 9.43
N ILE A 141 9.05 -1.85 8.11
CA ILE A 141 9.35 -3.00 7.26
C ILE A 141 10.87 -3.24 7.33
N GLU A 142 11.28 -4.43 7.77
CA GLU A 142 12.67 -4.89 7.66
C GLU A 142 12.96 -5.27 6.21
N VAL A 143 14.01 -4.70 5.64
CA VAL A 143 14.41 -4.93 4.24
C VAL A 143 15.82 -5.48 4.22
N THR A 144 15.96 -6.72 3.76
CA THR A 144 17.25 -7.35 3.49
C THR A 144 17.71 -7.02 2.07
N ARG A 145 18.92 -7.47 1.70
CA ARG A 145 19.37 -7.32 0.31
C ARG A 145 18.48 -8.09 -0.65
N GLU A 146 18.04 -9.30 -0.29
CA GLU A 146 17.15 -10.08 -1.15
C GLU A 146 15.74 -9.46 -1.21
N SER A 147 15.17 -9.05 -0.07
CA SER A 147 13.81 -8.50 -0.09
C SER A 147 13.70 -7.13 -0.74
N ALA A 148 14.81 -6.40 -0.90
CA ALA A 148 14.84 -5.16 -1.67
C ALA A 148 14.43 -5.36 -3.15
N GLU A 149 14.71 -6.54 -3.72
CA GLU A 149 14.35 -6.86 -5.11
C GLU A 149 12.91 -7.36 -5.27
N MET A 150 12.20 -7.59 -4.16
CA MET A 150 10.83 -8.10 -4.17
C MET A 150 9.86 -7.05 -4.74
N GLN A 151 8.95 -7.50 -5.61
CA GLN A 151 7.84 -6.68 -6.08
C GLN A 151 6.86 -6.37 -4.93
N VAL A 152 6.47 -5.11 -4.84
CA VAL A 152 5.37 -4.64 -3.97
C VAL A 152 4.09 -4.43 -4.77
N SER A 153 4.23 -4.19 -6.07
CA SER A 153 3.17 -4.13 -7.07
C SER A 153 3.75 -4.46 -8.45
N ARG A 154 2.91 -4.42 -9.49
CA ARG A 154 3.28 -4.70 -10.90
C ARG A 154 4.54 -3.96 -11.37
N SER A 155 4.64 -2.66 -11.10
CA SER A 155 5.68 -1.76 -11.60
C SER A 155 6.72 -1.39 -10.54
N PHE A 156 6.57 -1.81 -9.28
CA PHE A 156 7.44 -1.37 -8.18
C PHE A 156 8.05 -2.50 -7.35
N ARG A 157 9.30 -2.28 -6.93
CA ARG A 157 10.05 -3.11 -5.98
C ARG A 157 10.23 -2.39 -4.65
N LEU A 158 10.30 -3.15 -3.56
CA LEU A 158 10.43 -2.61 -2.20
C LEU A 158 11.65 -1.71 -2.03
N GLY A 159 12.78 -2.10 -2.63
CA GLY A 159 14.05 -1.39 -2.54
C GLY A 159 14.05 0.01 -3.15
N GLN A 160 13.15 0.29 -4.11
CA GLN A 160 13.05 1.60 -4.75
C GLN A 160 12.69 2.70 -3.74
N PHE A 161 11.92 2.36 -2.70
CA PHE A 161 11.47 3.28 -1.66
C PHE A 161 12.45 3.45 -0.50
N LEU A 162 13.58 2.74 -0.48
CA LEU A 162 14.58 2.85 0.58
C LEU A 162 15.20 4.26 0.65
N THR A 163 15.51 4.68 1.88
CA THR A 163 16.32 5.88 2.12
C THR A 163 17.72 5.70 1.52
N LYS A 164 18.24 6.74 0.87
CA LYS A 164 19.46 6.67 0.05
C LYS A 164 20.77 6.87 0.83
N ASP A 165 20.75 6.76 2.16
CA ASP A 165 21.95 6.79 3.02
C ASP A 165 22.36 5.39 3.51
N GLN A 166 23.52 5.33 4.17
CA GLN A 166 24.00 4.12 4.86
C GLN A 166 24.08 2.89 3.92
N ARG A 167 24.67 3.07 2.72
CA ARG A 167 24.67 2.08 1.63
C ARG A 167 25.05 0.65 2.08
N GLU A 168 26.06 0.53 2.94
CA GLU A 168 26.59 -0.76 3.40
C GLU A 168 25.88 -1.37 4.62
N VAL A 169 24.95 -0.64 5.26
CA VAL A 169 24.26 -1.11 6.47
C VAL A 169 22.98 -1.85 6.11
N TRP A 170 22.88 -3.08 6.59
CA TRP A 170 21.75 -3.98 6.40
C TRP A 170 21.49 -4.81 7.67
N PRO A 171 20.23 -5.22 7.95
CA PRO A 171 19.03 -4.85 7.20
C PRO A 171 18.70 -3.34 7.30
N LYS A 172 17.91 -2.85 6.35
CA LYS A 172 17.36 -1.49 6.34
C LYS A 172 15.92 -1.51 6.85
N TYR A 173 15.42 -0.33 7.23
CA TYR A 173 14.07 -0.20 7.78
C TYR A 173 13.35 0.96 7.12
N LEU A 174 12.16 0.70 6.59
CA LEU A 174 11.33 1.72 5.95
C LEU A 174 9.89 1.68 6.41
N VAL A 175 9.21 2.82 6.27
CA VAL A 175 7.75 2.91 6.31
C VAL A 175 7.28 3.05 4.88
N LEU A 176 6.26 2.29 4.48
CA LEU A 176 5.64 2.39 3.16
C LEU A 176 4.13 2.33 3.35
N ASP A 177 3.46 3.38 2.93
CA ASP A 177 2.01 3.38 2.82
C ASP A 177 1.63 2.77 1.46
N LEU A 178 0.89 1.66 1.47
CA LEU A 178 0.51 0.98 0.23
C LEU A 178 -0.48 1.80 -0.60
N ALA A 179 -1.20 2.76 0.00
CA ALA A 179 -2.04 3.69 -0.76
C ALA A 179 -1.20 4.57 -1.70
N LEU A 180 0.04 4.90 -1.34
CA LEU A 180 0.97 5.57 -2.25
C LEU A 180 1.27 4.67 -3.44
N VAL A 181 1.70 3.43 -3.20
CA VAL A 181 2.07 2.49 -4.27
C VAL A 181 0.89 2.26 -5.22
N ASP A 182 -0.30 2.05 -4.66
CA ASP A 182 -1.55 1.87 -5.40
C ASP A 182 -1.89 3.09 -6.27
N LYS A 183 -1.76 4.30 -5.73
CA LYS A 183 -1.92 5.54 -6.48
C LYS A 183 -0.90 5.65 -7.62
N LEU A 184 0.36 5.29 -7.39
CA LEU A 184 1.39 5.37 -8.42
C LEU A 184 1.13 4.41 -9.58
N GLU A 185 0.63 3.19 -9.31
CA GLU A 185 0.18 2.25 -10.34
C GLU A 185 -0.96 2.83 -11.18
N LEU A 186 -1.96 3.42 -10.53
CA LEU A 186 -3.08 4.07 -11.20
C LEU A 186 -2.63 5.27 -12.06
N VAL A 187 -1.66 6.05 -11.58
CA VAL A 187 -1.09 7.16 -12.35
C VAL A 187 -0.34 6.65 -13.58
N LEU A 188 0.40 5.54 -13.47
CA LEU A 188 1.04 4.90 -14.64
C LEU A 188 -0.02 4.41 -15.65
N ASP A 189 -1.11 3.80 -15.18
CA ASP A 189 -2.23 3.40 -16.05
C ASP A 189 -2.88 4.60 -16.75
N GLU A 190 -3.11 5.70 -16.03
CA GLU A 190 -3.70 6.93 -16.59
C GLU A 190 -2.75 7.63 -17.57
N LEU A 191 -1.45 7.69 -17.29
CA LEU A 191 -0.44 8.20 -18.23
C LEU A 191 -0.45 7.41 -19.54
N ARG A 192 -0.49 6.08 -19.47
CA ARG A 192 -0.62 5.22 -20.66
C ARG A 192 -1.92 5.48 -21.41
N ALA A 193 -3.03 5.69 -20.70
CA ALA A 193 -4.31 6.05 -21.31
C ALA A 193 -4.28 7.44 -21.98
N MET A 194 -3.43 8.35 -21.48
CA MET A 194 -3.15 9.66 -22.08
C MET A 194 -2.18 9.60 -23.27
N GLY A 195 -1.64 8.42 -23.61
CA GLY A 195 -0.72 8.22 -24.72
C GLY A 195 0.77 8.36 -24.34
N VAL A 196 1.08 8.54 -23.05
CA VAL A 196 2.46 8.64 -22.55
C VAL A 196 3.01 7.23 -22.28
N PRO A 197 4.14 6.82 -22.90
CA PRO A 197 4.85 5.62 -22.50
C PRO A 197 5.31 5.74 -21.04
N ALA A 198 4.86 4.81 -20.19
CA ALA A 198 5.15 4.85 -18.76
C ALA A 198 5.09 3.44 -18.18
N SER A 199 6.17 2.67 -18.26
CA SER A 199 6.29 1.32 -17.72
C SER A 199 6.42 1.32 -16.20
N THR A 200 7.19 2.27 -15.66
CA THR A 200 7.38 2.51 -14.23
C THR A 200 7.83 3.95 -13.99
N PHE A 201 7.86 4.37 -12.73
CA PHE A 201 8.53 5.59 -12.32
C PHE A 201 9.96 5.28 -11.86
N HIS A 202 10.91 6.14 -12.24
CA HIS A 202 12.14 6.26 -11.49
C HIS A 202 11.84 6.87 -10.10
N VAL A 203 12.09 6.11 -9.03
CA VAL A 203 11.90 6.58 -7.65
C VAL A 203 13.18 7.21 -7.11
N MET A 204 13.33 8.52 -7.33
CA MET A 204 14.47 9.29 -6.82
C MET A 204 14.57 9.20 -5.30
N SER A 205 13.42 9.34 -4.63
CA SER A 205 13.33 9.34 -3.18
C SER A 205 11.97 8.88 -2.72
N GLY A 206 11.88 7.71 -2.09
CA GLY A 206 10.71 7.26 -1.32
C GLY A 206 10.81 7.66 0.15
N TYR A 207 10.77 6.67 1.04
CA TYR A 207 10.88 6.87 2.49
C TYR A 207 12.21 7.53 2.89
N ARG A 208 12.13 8.46 3.85
CA ARG A 208 13.28 9.12 4.46
C ARG A 208 13.27 8.88 5.95
N THR A 209 14.35 8.35 6.50
CA THR A 209 14.55 8.36 7.94
C THR A 209 14.60 9.79 8.48
N PRO A 210 14.15 10.05 9.72
CA PRO A 210 14.38 11.35 10.38
C PRO A 210 15.83 11.82 10.34
N GLN A 211 16.80 10.89 10.46
CA GLN A 211 18.22 11.21 10.32
C GLN A 211 18.56 11.76 8.94
N TYR A 212 18.11 11.09 7.87
CA TYR A 212 18.40 11.49 6.50
C TYR A 212 17.65 12.75 6.07
N ASN A 213 16.42 12.94 6.56
CA ASN A 213 15.64 14.14 6.26
C ASN A 213 16.30 15.39 6.87
N GLY A 214 16.94 15.26 8.04
CA GLY A 214 17.65 16.34 8.71
C GLY A 214 16.77 17.21 9.61
N ARG A 215 17.41 18.11 10.38
CA ARG A 215 16.72 19.09 11.24
C ARG A 215 16.27 20.25 10.35
N GLY A 216 14.96 20.43 10.19
CA GLY A 216 14.31 21.32 9.20
C GLY A 216 14.59 22.83 9.33
N GLY A 217 15.84 23.22 9.09
CA GLY A 217 16.31 24.60 8.99
C GLY A 217 17.59 24.76 8.15
N LYS A 218 18.23 23.66 7.73
CA LYS A 218 19.37 23.64 6.78
C LYS A 218 19.28 22.52 5.74
N GLY A 219 18.08 22.02 5.49
CA GLY A 219 17.83 20.92 4.57
C GLY A 219 16.51 20.25 4.92
N ARG A 220 15.55 20.36 3.99
CA ARG A 220 14.23 19.69 3.96
C ARG A 220 13.23 20.07 5.06
N SER A 221 11.95 19.96 4.74
CA SER A 221 10.83 20.40 5.58
C SER A 221 10.65 19.51 6.83
N GLY A 222 10.40 20.13 7.99
CA GLY A 222 10.08 19.45 9.24
C GLY A 222 8.68 18.80 9.30
N VAL A 223 7.93 18.88 8.19
CA VAL A 223 6.64 18.23 7.94
C VAL A 223 6.67 17.42 6.63
N SER A 224 7.84 16.93 6.22
CA SER A 224 7.97 16.13 5.00
C SER A 224 7.18 14.82 5.11
N ARG A 225 6.33 14.54 4.12
CA ARG A 225 5.55 13.31 4.02
C ARG A 225 6.41 12.05 3.81
N HIS A 226 7.60 12.18 3.20
CA HIS A 226 8.55 11.07 3.07
C HIS A 226 8.95 10.40 4.40
N LEU A 227 8.85 11.11 5.53
CA LEU A 227 9.09 10.54 6.86
C LEU A 227 8.05 9.47 7.24
N TYR A 228 6.89 9.48 6.62
CA TYR A 228 5.74 8.66 7.00
C TYR A 228 5.42 7.58 5.95
N GLY A 229 6.28 7.44 4.93
CA GLY A 229 6.16 6.40 3.93
C GLY A 229 5.10 6.64 2.86
N ASP A 230 4.44 7.79 2.89
CA ASP A 230 3.30 8.12 2.04
C ASP A 230 3.65 9.12 0.94
N ALA A 231 4.94 9.34 0.66
CA ALA A 231 5.39 10.23 -0.41
C ALA A 231 6.59 9.70 -1.20
N ALA A 232 6.65 10.08 -2.47
CA ALA A 232 7.78 9.84 -3.35
C ALA A 232 8.07 11.02 -4.27
N ASP A 233 9.35 11.18 -4.63
CA ASP A 233 9.83 12.09 -5.66
C ASP A 233 10.24 11.24 -6.87
N LEU A 234 9.67 11.56 -8.04
CA LEU A 234 9.52 10.62 -9.16
C LEU A 234 9.70 11.30 -10.54
N TRP A 235 10.06 10.51 -11.55
CA TRP A 235 9.93 10.88 -12.97
C TRP A 235 9.76 9.65 -13.87
N ILE A 236 9.36 9.86 -15.13
CA ILE A 236 9.31 8.83 -16.19
C ILE A 236 10.63 8.89 -16.97
N ASP A 237 11.23 7.72 -17.21
CA ASP A 237 12.57 7.52 -17.80
C ASP A 237 12.53 6.20 -18.58
N GLU A 238 11.81 6.19 -19.70
CA GLU A 238 11.60 4.98 -20.50
C GLU A 238 12.83 4.58 -21.31
N ASP A 239 13.71 5.53 -21.65
CA ASP A 239 14.95 5.25 -22.36
C ASP A 239 16.14 4.91 -21.43
N ALA A 240 15.94 5.04 -20.11
CA ALA A 240 16.90 4.73 -19.06
C ALA A 240 18.19 5.56 -19.12
N ASP A 241 18.13 6.80 -19.62
CA ASP A 241 19.26 7.73 -19.63
C ASP A 241 19.52 8.39 -18.26
N GLY A 242 18.59 8.20 -17.31
CA GLY A 242 18.67 8.74 -15.95
C GLY A 242 18.10 10.15 -15.80
N GLN A 243 17.39 10.65 -16.81
CA GLN A 243 16.66 11.91 -16.81
C GLN A 243 15.17 11.66 -17.04
N MET A 244 14.39 12.73 -16.92
CA MET A 244 12.98 12.68 -17.26
C MET A 244 12.83 12.74 -18.78
N ASP A 245 11.90 11.95 -19.32
CA ASP A 245 11.50 12.05 -20.72
C ASP A 245 10.79 13.40 -21.00
N ASP A 246 10.84 13.84 -22.26
CA ASP A 246 10.04 14.97 -22.76
C ASP A 246 8.58 14.53 -22.93
N LEU A 247 7.78 14.76 -21.88
CA LEU A 247 6.41 14.24 -21.76
C LEU A 247 5.38 15.10 -22.48
N ASP A 248 5.69 16.38 -22.72
CA ASP A 248 4.81 17.28 -23.48
C ASP A 248 5.21 17.45 -24.95
N GLU A 249 6.26 16.73 -25.39
CA GLU A 249 6.75 16.63 -26.76
C GLU A 249 7.18 17.99 -27.36
N ASP A 250 7.66 18.92 -26.54
CA ASP A 250 8.08 20.26 -26.98
C ASP A 250 9.57 20.33 -27.43
N GLY A 251 10.29 19.22 -27.28
CA GLY A 251 11.70 19.05 -27.55
C GLY A 251 12.63 19.42 -26.38
N ARG A 252 12.10 19.66 -25.17
CA ARG A 252 12.88 20.07 -23.99
C ARG A 252 12.39 19.43 -22.70
N VAL A 253 13.32 18.80 -21.99
CA VAL A 253 13.07 18.31 -20.61
C VAL A 253 13.10 19.47 -19.61
N THR A 254 11.94 19.85 -19.09
CA THR A 254 11.75 20.99 -18.18
C THR A 254 10.77 20.70 -17.03
N LYS A 255 10.43 21.73 -16.24
CA LYS A 255 9.37 21.60 -15.23
C LYS A 255 7.98 21.37 -15.88
N ALA A 256 7.81 21.73 -17.15
CA ALA A 256 6.53 21.63 -17.86
C ALA A 256 6.06 20.18 -18.02
N ASP A 257 6.97 19.24 -18.24
CA ASP A 257 6.72 17.79 -18.33
C ASP A 257 5.99 17.24 -17.12
N ASN A 258 6.32 17.73 -15.92
CA ASN A 258 5.63 17.33 -14.70
C ASN A 258 4.12 17.65 -14.73
N ARG A 259 3.66 18.60 -15.55
CA ARG A 259 2.24 18.94 -15.68
C ARG A 259 1.45 17.79 -16.29
N VAL A 260 2.07 17.00 -17.17
CA VAL A 260 1.47 15.80 -17.76
C VAL A 260 1.20 14.75 -16.66
N ILE A 261 2.19 14.52 -15.79
CA ILE A 261 2.03 13.63 -14.63
C ILE A 261 1.02 14.21 -13.63
N LEU A 262 1.04 15.53 -13.39
CA LEU A 262 0.10 16.18 -12.49
C LEU A 262 -1.34 16.03 -12.97
N GLU A 263 -1.60 16.15 -14.27
CA GLU A 263 -2.93 15.93 -14.84
C GLU A 263 -3.42 14.50 -14.58
N ALA A 264 -2.56 13.50 -14.80
CA ALA A 264 -2.88 12.11 -14.46
C ALA A 264 -3.20 11.94 -12.97
N VAL A 265 -2.39 12.53 -12.07
CA VAL A 265 -2.65 12.54 -10.62
C VAL A 265 -4.02 13.14 -10.31
N GLU A 266 -4.38 14.25 -10.94
CA GLU A 266 -5.66 14.93 -10.69
C GLU A 266 -6.86 14.09 -11.12
N ARG A 267 -6.79 13.43 -12.26
CA ARG A 267 -7.82 12.49 -12.73
C ARG A 267 -7.97 11.28 -11.80
N ILE A 268 -6.85 10.76 -11.29
CA ILE A 268 -6.86 9.66 -10.32
C ILE A 268 -7.45 10.09 -8.98
N GLU A 269 -7.11 11.27 -8.47
CA GLU A 269 -7.68 11.79 -7.22
C GLU A 269 -9.18 12.13 -7.35
N GLU A 270 -9.66 12.51 -8.54
CA GLU A 270 -11.09 12.68 -8.81
C GLU A 270 -11.83 11.34 -8.78
N ARG A 271 -11.24 10.29 -9.37
CA ARG A 271 -11.82 8.94 -9.41
C ARG A 271 -11.74 8.22 -8.06
N TYR A 272 -10.68 8.47 -7.29
CA TYR A 272 -10.40 7.85 -5.99
C TYR A 272 -10.04 8.91 -4.95
N PRO A 273 -11.03 9.63 -4.40
CA PRO A 273 -10.80 10.71 -3.43
C PRO A 273 -10.06 10.27 -2.16
N GLU A 274 -10.12 8.98 -1.80
CA GLU A 274 -9.38 8.41 -0.68
C GLU A 274 -7.85 8.42 -0.89
N LEU A 275 -7.37 8.52 -2.13
CA LEU A 275 -5.94 8.58 -2.48
C LEU A 275 -5.42 10.03 -2.60
N VAL A 276 -6.22 11.03 -2.21
CA VAL A 276 -5.87 12.45 -2.33
C VAL A 276 -4.62 12.82 -1.52
N GLY A 277 -3.75 13.64 -2.11
CA GLY A 277 -2.61 14.18 -1.39
C GLY A 277 -1.94 15.36 -2.07
N GLY A 278 -0.66 15.55 -1.74
CA GLY A 278 0.20 16.57 -2.32
C GLY A 278 0.74 16.15 -3.69
N ALA A 279 0.85 17.13 -4.60
CA ALA A 279 1.62 17.00 -5.82
C ALA A 279 2.44 18.27 -6.05
N GLY A 280 3.76 18.14 -6.15
CA GLY A 280 4.69 19.27 -6.21
C GLY A 280 5.61 19.19 -7.41
N LEU A 281 5.67 20.23 -8.22
CA LEU A 281 6.45 20.24 -9.46
C LEU A 281 7.81 20.90 -9.22
N TYR A 282 8.90 20.18 -9.43
CA TYR A 282 10.25 20.69 -9.19
C TYR A 282 11.03 20.83 -10.49
N PRO A 283 11.70 21.98 -10.72
CA PRO A 283 12.58 22.14 -11.87
C PRO A 283 13.87 21.35 -11.67
N ALA A 284 14.58 21.13 -12.77
CA ALA A 284 15.94 20.62 -12.74
C ALA A 284 16.87 21.50 -11.90
N ASN A 285 17.93 20.90 -11.37
CA ASN A 285 19.03 21.61 -10.74
C ASN A 285 20.38 21.00 -11.17
N ARG A 286 21.47 21.34 -10.47
CA ARG A 286 22.82 20.86 -10.82
C ARG A 286 23.06 19.37 -10.54
N VAL A 287 22.13 18.69 -9.86
CA VAL A 287 22.28 17.31 -9.37
C VAL A 287 21.34 16.36 -10.10
N HIS A 288 20.13 16.80 -10.46
CA HIS A 288 19.12 15.97 -11.11
C HIS A 288 18.22 16.80 -12.04
N GLY A 289 17.54 16.10 -12.95
CA GLY A 289 16.51 16.65 -13.83
C GLY A 289 15.25 17.14 -13.09
N PRO A 290 14.22 17.59 -13.82
CA PRO A 290 12.93 17.90 -13.21
C PRO A 290 12.32 16.64 -12.59
N PHE A 291 11.46 16.81 -11.59
CA PHE A 291 10.76 15.70 -10.95
C PHE A 291 9.44 16.16 -10.33
N ILE A 292 8.53 15.22 -10.09
CA ILE A 292 7.29 15.46 -9.38
C ILE A 292 7.32 14.78 -8.01
N HIS A 293 6.91 15.52 -7.00
CA HIS A 293 6.55 14.97 -5.69
C HIS A 293 5.11 14.50 -5.74
N ILE A 294 4.81 13.30 -5.25
CA ILE A 294 3.46 12.76 -5.06
C ILE A 294 3.35 12.17 -3.66
N ASP A 295 2.24 12.45 -2.98
CA ASP A 295 1.91 11.80 -1.71
C ASP A 295 0.41 11.50 -1.56
N THR A 296 0.06 10.79 -0.49
CA THR A 296 -1.31 10.43 -0.08
C THR A 296 -1.66 10.98 1.30
N ARG A 297 -1.26 12.23 1.59
CA ARG A 297 -1.46 12.85 2.92
C ARG A 297 -2.92 13.01 3.38
N GLY A 298 -3.90 12.75 2.52
CA GLY A 298 -5.33 12.83 2.81
C GLY A 298 -5.94 14.22 2.60
N TRP A 299 -5.19 15.17 2.06
CA TRP A 299 -5.73 16.45 1.58
C TRP A 299 -4.92 16.98 0.40
N ARG A 300 -5.62 17.69 -0.49
CA ARG A 300 -5.02 18.27 -1.69
C ARG A 300 -4.02 19.37 -1.33
N ALA A 301 -2.82 19.29 -1.90
CA ALA A 301 -1.81 20.35 -1.85
C ALA A 301 -1.04 20.42 -3.19
N ARG A 302 -0.75 21.62 -3.71
CA ARG A 302 -0.05 21.83 -4.99
C ARG A 302 0.99 22.94 -4.88
N TRP A 303 2.18 22.76 -5.46
CA TRP A 303 3.27 23.75 -5.45
C TRP A 303 4.27 23.58 -6.61
#